data_AF-A0A9P5QDV4-F1
#
_entry.id   AF-A0A9P5QDV4-F1
#
_cell.length_a   1.000
_cell.length_b   1.000
_cell.length_c   1.000
_cell.angle_alpha   90.00
_cell.angle_beta   90.00
_cell.angle_gamma   90.00
#
_symmetry.space_group_name_H-M   'P 1'
#
loop_
_entity.id
_entity.type
_entity.pdbx_description
1 polymer ?
#
loop_
_entity_poly.entity_id
_entity_poly.type
_entity_poly.pdbx_seq_one_letter_code
_entity_poly.pdbx_strand_id
1 'polypeptide(L)'
;SYYKLVDLTAFGFALTGSIDQLIVIWSNSSGRGNPVIMSLAGFLHGSSALFELQPCPKTAETGFPLELIKAIVTTLFFAGGRYDPVEDLFNSDNYAFFLLMIIYFVVTGILTVNLLIAWVNAAYNRGEETWHQVWLESRLRCVETAENISYFIPGFRETSGWFPEEIYYTVPQKEINKFKKATEDLQAEATPSKPIDVTKEESKEKASSERMIKSTTKDTNNDMESTIDELNVKLKVKGDKTMRETQQSREQSCLIGSSKEQVQPLETRMEKLLQEQKAAMKEQGAAMEEQKETIEEQKAAIEKQKVAMEEHKEVILEQMTTIGEQMKQIENMQKAILAILNKT
;
A
#
# COMPACT_ATOMS: atom_id res chain seq x y z
N SER A 1 23.67 7.87 -25.30
CA SER A 1 23.90 8.13 -23.87
C SER A 1 22.55 8.21 -23.17
N TYR A 2 21.90 7.05 -23.00
CA TYR A 2 20.54 6.88 -22.47
C TYR A 2 20.61 5.84 -21.34
N TYR A 3 21.38 6.14 -20.28
CA TYR A 3 21.25 5.36 -19.06
C TYR A 3 20.04 5.91 -18.28
N LYS A 4 19.04 5.04 -18.29
CA LYS A 4 17.64 5.14 -17.86
C LYS A 4 17.40 5.91 -16.56
N LEU A 5 16.53 6.92 -16.67
CA LEU A 5 15.73 7.52 -15.59
C LEU A 5 14.90 6.46 -14.80
N VAL A 6 14.70 5.28 -15.39
CA VAL A 6 13.86 4.19 -14.87
C VAL A 6 14.52 3.42 -13.70
N ASP A 7 15.86 3.38 -13.63
CA ASP A 7 16.53 2.77 -12.47
C ASP A 7 16.47 3.69 -11.23
N LEU A 8 16.34 4.99 -11.45
CA LEU A 8 16.17 5.98 -10.39
C LEU A 8 14.78 5.92 -9.76
N THR A 9 13.73 5.52 -10.49
CA THR A 9 12.38 5.36 -9.93
C THR A 9 12.22 4.08 -9.13
N ALA A 10 12.88 2.98 -9.53
CA ALA A 10 12.81 1.71 -8.77
C ALA A 10 13.51 1.81 -7.39
N PHE A 11 14.65 2.49 -7.31
CA PHE A 11 15.28 2.82 -6.02
C PHE A 11 14.64 4.05 -5.35
N GLY A 12 14.11 4.98 -6.15
CA GLY A 12 13.45 6.20 -5.69
C GLY A 12 12.16 5.96 -4.94
N PHE A 13 11.37 4.93 -5.28
CA PHE A 13 10.11 4.63 -4.59
C PHE A 13 10.30 4.11 -3.16
N ALA A 14 11.39 3.37 -2.89
CA ALA A 14 11.76 3.01 -1.52
C ALA A 14 12.32 4.23 -0.75
N LEU A 15 12.99 5.15 -1.46
CA LEU A 15 13.50 6.39 -0.90
C LEU A 15 12.42 7.44 -0.64
N THR A 16 11.37 7.58 -1.46
CA THR A 16 10.28 8.53 -1.21
C THR A 16 9.44 8.11 0.00
N GLY A 17 9.17 6.82 0.15
CA GLY A 17 8.57 6.29 1.38
C GLY A 17 9.46 6.49 2.62
N SER A 18 10.78 6.37 2.45
CA SER A 18 11.77 6.66 3.50
C SER A 18 11.89 8.16 3.82
N ILE A 19 11.77 9.04 2.82
CA ILE A 19 11.80 10.51 2.96
C ILE A 19 10.56 11.00 3.69
N ASP A 20 9.36 10.51 3.36
CA ASP A 20 8.14 10.86 4.10
C ASP A 20 8.21 10.37 5.55
N GLN A 21 8.77 9.18 5.80
CA GLN A 21 9.04 8.72 7.16
C GLN A 21 10.12 9.55 7.87
N LEU A 22 11.17 10.00 7.17
CA LEU A 22 12.19 10.91 7.68
C LEU A 22 11.63 12.28 8.02
N ILE A 23 10.70 12.81 7.22
CA ILE A 23 9.99 14.08 7.46
C ILE A 23 9.07 13.94 8.69
N VAL A 24 8.37 12.81 8.83
CA VAL A 24 7.55 12.53 10.03
C VAL A 24 8.42 12.36 11.28
N ILE A 25 9.57 11.70 11.18
CA ILE A 25 10.54 11.57 12.28
C ILE A 25 11.16 12.94 12.63
N TRP A 26 11.44 13.79 11.63
CA TRP A 26 11.93 15.15 11.82
C TRP A 26 10.88 16.05 12.49
N SER A 27 9.62 15.94 12.07
CA SER A 27 8.47 16.65 12.64
C SER A 27 8.18 16.28 14.09
N ASN A 28 8.45 15.04 14.51
CA ASN A 28 8.21 14.55 15.88
C ASN A 28 9.43 14.65 16.81
N SER A 29 10.60 15.03 16.31
CA SER A 29 11.81 15.19 17.12
C SER A 29 11.79 16.56 17.82
N SER A 30 11.38 16.56 19.09
CA SER A 30 11.34 17.74 19.95
C SER A 30 12.73 18.38 20.13
N GLY A 31 13.00 19.43 19.35
CA GLY A 31 13.95 20.51 19.66
C GLY A 31 15.46 20.20 19.67
N ARG A 32 15.87 18.93 19.58
CA ARG A 32 17.28 18.54 19.41
C ARG A 32 17.39 17.70 18.15
N GLY A 33 17.96 18.27 17.09
CA GLY A 33 18.06 17.63 15.78
C GLY A 33 18.71 16.24 15.85
N ASN A 34 18.25 15.33 14.99
CA ASN A 34 18.77 13.98 14.92
C ASN A 34 20.25 14.01 14.47
N PRO A 35 21.20 13.48 15.28
CA PRO A 35 22.63 13.54 15.01
C PRO A 35 23.04 12.84 13.70
N VAL A 36 22.25 11.87 13.23
CA VAL A 36 22.50 11.16 11.96
C VAL A 36 22.25 12.09 10.76
N ILE A 37 21.19 12.90 10.81
CA ILE A 37 20.85 13.84 9.73
C ILE A 37 21.85 14.99 9.71
N MET A 38 22.28 15.47 10.88
CA MET A 38 23.36 16.46 11.01
C MET A 38 24.69 15.94 10.44
N SER A 39 25.01 14.66 10.68
CA SER A 39 26.19 13.99 10.13
C SER A 39 26.15 13.89 8.60
N LEU A 40 24.99 13.53 8.02
CA LEU A 40 24.84 13.43 6.56
C LEU A 40 24.91 14.81 5.88
N ALA A 41 24.24 15.81 6.45
CA ALA A 41 24.29 17.18 5.94
C ALA A 41 25.70 17.77 6.04
N GLY A 42 26.40 17.51 7.15
CA GLY A 42 27.80 17.89 7.35
C GLY A 42 28.74 17.20 6.37
N PHE A 43 28.52 15.91 6.07
CA PHE A 43 29.28 15.20 5.05
C PHE A 43 29.04 15.79 3.67
N LEU A 44 27.79 16.04 3.28
CA LEU A 44 27.43 16.64 1.98
C LEU A 44 28.05 18.04 1.81
N HIS A 45 28.01 18.87 2.85
CA HIS A 45 28.67 20.18 2.85
C HIS A 45 30.20 20.07 2.79
N GLY A 46 30.79 19.14 3.55
CA GLY A 46 32.23 18.88 3.54
C GLY A 46 32.73 18.37 2.19
N SER A 47 31.99 17.48 1.54
CA SER A 47 32.29 17.01 0.18
C SER A 47 32.15 18.12 -0.84
N SER A 48 31.10 18.96 -0.75
CA SER A 48 30.93 20.12 -1.63
C SER A 48 32.08 21.12 -1.49
N ALA A 49 32.52 21.38 -0.27
CA ALA A 49 33.67 22.26 -0.01
C ALA A 49 34.98 21.66 -0.55
N LEU A 50 35.14 20.34 -0.54
CA LEU A 50 36.29 19.67 -1.14
C LEU A 50 36.29 19.77 -2.67
N PHE A 51 35.12 19.71 -3.29
CA PHE A 51 34.96 19.94 -4.73
C PHE A 51 35.17 21.42 -5.10
N GLU A 52 34.83 22.37 -4.22
CA GLU A 52 35.10 23.81 -4.41
C GLU A 52 36.59 24.19 -4.26
N LEU A 53 37.43 23.35 -3.64
CA LEU A 53 38.87 23.62 -3.52
C LEU A 53 39.65 23.39 -4.83
N GLN A 54 39.02 22.81 -5.87
CA GLN A 54 39.56 22.91 -7.21
C GLN A 54 39.22 24.29 -7.78
N PRO A 55 40.22 25.10 -8.19
CA PRO A 55 39.96 26.42 -8.79
C PRO A 55 39.21 26.22 -10.10
N CYS A 56 37.89 26.31 -10.01
CA CYS A 56 37.00 26.15 -11.14
C CYS A 56 37.16 27.38 -12.05
N PRO A 57 37.43 27.20 -13.35
CA PRO A 57 37.47 28.32 -14.28
C PRO A 57 36.10 29.00 -14.27
N LYS A 58 36.11 30.31 -14.00
CA LYS A 58 34.92 31.16 -13.91
C LYS A 58 34.20 31.20 -15.27
N THR A 59 33.30 30.27 -15.53
CA THR A 59 32.29 30.42 -16.58
C THR A 59 30.96 30.71 -15.90
N ALA A 60 30.48 31.94 -16.14
CA ALA A 60 29.23 32.47 -15.65
C ALA A 60 28.02 31.77 -16.29
N GLU A 61 26.87 31.98 -15.64
CA GLU A 61 25.48 31.77 -16.09
C GLU A 61 24.77 30.47 -15.66
N THR A 62 24.33 30.48 -14.40
CA THR A 62 22.97 30.13 -13.92
C THR A 62 22.35 28.79 -14.36
N GLY A 63 23.09 27.70 -14.27
CA GLY A 63 22.53 26.35 -14.12
C GLY A 63 22.66 25.87 -12.67
N PHE A 64 21.69 25.10 -12.17
CA PHE A 64 21.90 24.30 -10.95
C PHE A 64 23.20 23.51 -11.11
N PRO A 65 24.08 23.41 -10.10
CA PRO A 65 25.40 22.80 -10.28
C PRO A 65 25.22 21.33 -10.63
N LEU A 66 25.33 21.00 -11.92
CA LEU A 66 25.28 19.64 -12.43
C LEU A 66 26.33 18.76 -11.72
N GLU A 67 27.43 19.39 -11.32
CA GLU A 67 28.51 18.80 -10.51
C GLU A 67 28.06 18.35 -9.12
N LEU A 68 27.15 19.08 -8.47
CA LEU A 68 26.61 18.66 -7.17
C LEU A 68 25.74 17.40 -7.33
N ILE A 69 24.87 17.37 -8.34
CA ILE A 69 24.05 16.19 -8.63
C ILE A 69 24.95 15.01 -8.97
N LYS A 70 25.98 15.23 -9.80
CA LYS A 70 26.99 14.22 -10.12
C LYS A 70 27.68 13.70 -8.87
N ALA A 71 28.10 14.58 -7.96
CA ALA A 71 28.71 14.19 -6.69
C ALA A 71 27.76 13.37 -5.79
N ILE A 72 26.48 13.75 -5.71
CA ILE A 72 25.45 13.00 -4.95
C ILE A 72 25.24 11.62 -5.57
N VAL A 73 25.04 11.54 -6.88
CA VAL A 73 24.82 10.28 -7.61
C VAL A 73 26.05 9.38 -7.50
N THR A 74 27.25 9.93 -7.66
CA THR A 74 28.51 9.22 -7.44
C THR A 74 28.60 8.67 -6.02
N THR A 75 28.24 9.47 -5.00
CA THR A 75 28.23 9.02 -3.60
C THR A 75 27.22 7.89 -3.39
N LEU A 76 26.06 7.93 -4.04
CA LEU A 76 25.07 6.87 -3.96
C LEU A 76 25.55 5.56 -4.62
N PHE A 77 26.17 5.64 -5.80
CA PHE A 77 26.80 4.47 -6.44
C PHE A 77 27.93 3.90 -5.60
N PHE A 78 28.72 4.78 -4.99
CA PHE A 78 29.80 4.40 -4.09
C PHE A 78 29.28 3.68 -2.84
N ALA A 79 28.14 4.10 -2.26
CA ALA A 79 27.45 3.36 -1.20
C ALA A 79 27.01 1.96 -1.65
N GLY A 80 26.59 1.83 -2.91
CA GLY A 80 26.20 0.56 -3.53
C GLY A 80 27.37 -0.35 -3.95
N GLY A 81 28.61 0.04 -3.64
CA GLY A 81 29.82 -0.72 -4.01
C GLY A 81 30.24 -0.59 -5.48
N ARG A 82 29.68 0.38 -6.22
CA ARG A 82 30.08 0.69 -7.59
C ARG A 82 31.06 1.86 -7.60
N TYR A 83 32.29 1.59 -8.03
CA TYR A 83 33.42 2.53 -7.96
C TYR A 83 33.77 3.17 -9.31
N ASP A 84 33.14 2.71 -10.40
CA ASP A 84 33.34 3.21 -11.77
C ASP A 84 33.39 4.77 -11.86
N PRO A 85 32.50 5.53 -11.19
CA PRO A 85 32.49 6.99 -11.33
C PRO A 85 33.68 7.72 -10.69
N VAL A 86 34.49 7.04 -9.87
CA VAL A 86 35.65 7.61 -9.18
C VAL A 86 36.94 6.86 -9.49
N GLU A 87 36.92 5.94 -10.47
CA GLU A 87 38.07 5.10 -10.84
C GLU A 87 39.33 5.96 -11.13
N ASP A 88 39.13 7.05 -11.88
CA ASP A 88 40.21 7.98 -12.23
C ASP A 88 40.83 8.67 -11.01
N LEU A 89 40.07 8.89 -9.93
CA LEU A 89 40.56 9.55 -8.72
C LEU A 89 41.43 8.63 -7.86
N PHE A 90 41.31 7.30 -7.97
CA PHE A 90 42.18 6.37 -7.25
C PHE A 90 43.64 6.42 -7.73
N ASN A 91 43.86 6.86 -8.97
CA ASN A 91 45.21 7.04 -9.51
C ASN A 91 45.81 8.41 -9.15
N SER A 92 45.09 9.25 -8.40
CA SER A 92 45.61 10.55 -7.95
C SER A 92 46.37 10.42 -6.63
N ASP A 93 47.50 11.13 -6.48
CA ASP A 93 48.28 11.19 -5.23
C ASP A 93 47.60 12.02 -4.12
N ASN A 94 46.26 12.14 -4.15
CA ASN A 94 45.52 12.98 -3.24
C ASN A 94 45.17 12.24 -1.94
N TYR A 95 46.06 12.33 -0.95
CA TYR A 95 45.84 11.75 0.38
C TYR A 95 44.53 12.17 1.05
N ALA A 96 44.02 13.38 0.78
CA ALA A 96 42.76 13.84 1.35
C ALA A 96 41.56 13.07 0.80
N PHE A 97 41.59 12.71 -0.48
CA PHE A 97 40.56 11.87 -1.10
C PHE A 97 40.54 10.48 -0.46
N PHE A 98 41.69 9.83 -0.31
CA PHE A 98 41.78 8.51 0.35
C PHE A 98 41.31 8.56 1.81
N LEU A 99 41.66 9.61 2.57
CA LEU A 99 41.20 9.77 3.95
C LEU A 99 39.66 9.90 4.03
N LEU A 100 39.07 10.71 3.16
CA LEU A 100 37.61 10.86 3.07
C LEU A 100 36.93 9.57 2.65
N MET A 101 37.53 8.84 1.72
CA MET A 101 37.04 7.55 1.29
C MET A 101 37.02 6.53 2.43
N ILE A 102 38.08 6.46 3.23
CA ILE A 102 38.15 5.59 4.42
C ILE A 102 37.07 5.99 5.43
N ILE A 103 36.96 7.29 5.75
CA ILE A 103 35.94 7.80 6.67
C ILE A 103 34.54 7.47 6.16
N TYR A 104 34.28 7.70 4.87
CA TYR A 104 33.01 7.38 4.24
C TYR A 104 32.71 5.88 4.32
N PHE A 105 33.68 5.01 4.04
CA PHE A 105 33.47 3.57 4.09
C PHE A 105 33.16 3.09 5.51
N VAL A 106 33.84 3.63 6.52
CA VAL A 106 33.57 3.32 7.92
C VAL A 106 32.19 3.84 8.35
N VAL A 107 31.85 5.09 8.03
CA VAL A 107 30.57 5.66 8.44
C VAL A 107 29.41 5.04 7.67
N THR A 108 29.45 5.05 6.35
CA THR A 108 28.34 4.58 5.51
C THR A 108 28.28 3.06 5.46
N GLY A 109 29.41 2.39 5.17
CA GLY A 109 29.45 0.95 5.02
C GLY A 109 29.33 0.20 6.34
N ILE A 110 30.08 0.61 7.36
CA ILE A 110 30.11 -0.11 8.65
C ILE A 110 29.01 0.41 9.59
N LEU A 111 28.89 1.71 9.82
CA LEU A 111 27.92 2.22 10.81
C LEU A 111 26.48 2.23 10.27
N THR A 112 26.24 2.84 9.11
CA THR A 112 24.87 3.02 8.59
C THR A 112 24.20 1.70 8.25
N VAL A 113 24.90 0.76 7.58
CA VAL A 113 24.31 -0.55 7.24
C VAL A 113 24.01 -1.37 8.50
N ASN A 114 24.92 -1.41 9.48
CA ASN A 114 24.65 -2.14 10.72
C ASN A 114 23.52 -1.52 11.54
N LEU A 115 23.42 -0.18 11.57
CA LEU A 115 22.32 0.51 12.21
C LEU A 115 21.00 0.23 11.49
N LEU A 116 21.00 0.21 10.16
CA LEU A 116 19.83 -0.11 9.34
C LEU A 116 19.36 -1.54 9.61
N ILE A 117 20.26 -2.52 9.67
CA ILE A 117 19.94 -3.91 10.03
C ILE A 117 19.32 -3.97 11.42
N ALA A 118 19.91 -3.29 12.41
CA ALA A 118 19.37 -3.24 13.76
C ALA A 118 17.96 -2.63 13.82
N TRP A 119 17.73 -1.56 13.04
CA TRP A 119 16.42 -0.92 12.92
C TRP A 119 15.39 -1.78 12.21
N VAL A 120 15.76 -2.42 11.10
CA VAL A 120 14.88 -3.35 10.37
C VAL A 120 14.51 -4.52 11.27
N ASN A 121 15.45 -5.09 12.02
CA ASN A 121 15.17 -6.16 12.97
C ASN A 121 14.24 -5.67 14.10
N ALA A 122 14.46 -4.48 14.64
CA ALA A 122 13.56 -3.91 15.65
C ALA A 122 12.15 -3.66 15.11
N ALA A 123 12.03 -3.16 13.88
CA ALA A 123 10.75 -2.98 13.20
C ALA A 123 10.07 -4.32 12.91
N TYR A 124 10.83 -5.32 12.45
CA TYR A 124 10.35 -6.66 12.20
C TYR A 124 9.81 -7.33 13.47
N ASN A 125 10.56 -7.25 14.58
CA ASN A 125 10.14 -7.82 15.86
C ASN A 125 8.87 -7.16 16.41
N ARG A 126 8.70 -5.84 16.23
CA ARG A 126 7.43 -5.16 16.56
C ARG A 126 6.30 -5.56 15.62
N GLY A 127 6.63 -5.79 14.34
CA GLY A 127 5.70 -6.31 13.35
C GLY A 127 5.26 -7.74 13.64
N GLU A 128 6.12 -8.58 14.24
CA GLU A 128 5.85 -10.00 14.49
C GLU A 128 4.62 -10.23 15.38
N GLU A 129 4.35 -9.33 16.33
CA GLU A 129 3.17 -9.43 17.19
C GLU A 129 1.87 -9.02 16.47
N THR A 130 1.95 -8.16 15.44
CA THR A 130 0.79 -7.48 14.84
C THR A 130 0.50 -7.90 13.39
N TRP A 131 1.47 -8.49 12.67
CA TRP A 131 1.32 -8.80 11.25
C TRP A 131 0.18 -9.79 11.00
N HIS A 132 -0.09 -10.71 11.92
CA HIS A 132 -1.19 -11.67 11.76
C HIS A 132 -2.54 -10.96 11.75
N GLN A 133 -2.73 -9.95 12.61
CA GLN A 133 -3.94 -9.13 12.65
C GLN A 133 -4.06 -8.27 11.38
N VAL A 134 -2.98 -7.59 10.98
CA VAL A 134 -2.96 -6.75 9.77
C VAL A 134 -3.21 -7.57 8.50
N TRP A 135 -2.62 -8.77 8.41
CA TRP A 135 -2.84 -9.70 7.31
C TRP A 135 -4.30 -10.18 7.27
N LEU A 136 -4.87 -10.53 8.43
CA LEU A 136 -6.24 -10.98 8.52
C LEU A 136 -7.22 -9.86 8.17
N GLU A 137 -7.01 -8.63 8.66
CA GLU A 137 -7.78 -7.45 8.30
C GLU A 137 -7.72 -7.17 6.80
N SER A 138 -6.51 -7.24 6.21
CA SER A 138 -6.32 -7.05 4.76
C SER A 138 -7.10 -8.09 3.95
N ARG A 139 -7.07 -9.36 4.37
CA ARG A 139 -7.86 -10.42 3.74
C ARG A 139 -9.36 -10.19 3.90
N LEU A 140 -9.80 -9.72 5.06
CA LEU A 140 -11.20 -9.43 5.33
C LEU A 140 -11.72 -8.34 4.40
N ARG A 141 -10.97 -7.24 4.24
CA ARG A 141 -11.33 -6.17 3.29
C ARG A 141 -11.41 -6.69 1.85
N CYS A 142 -10.54 -7.60 1.43
CA CYS A 142 -10.65 -8.22 0.10
C CYS A 142 -11.94 -9.02 -0.06
N VAL A 143 -12.33 -9.82 0.95
CA VAL A 143 -13.58 -10.59 0.89
C VAL A 143 -14.79 -9.66 0.94
N GLU A 144 -14.80 -8.67 1.83
CA GLU A 144 -15.85 -7.65 1.91
C GLU A 144 -16.03 -6.92 0.57
N THR A 145 -14.92 -6.55 -0.09
CA THR A 145 -14.97 -5.90 -1.40
C THR A 145 -15.53 -6.84 -2.47
N ALA A 146 -15.07 -8.10 -2.50
CA ALA A 146 -15.60 -9.11 -3.43
C ALA A 146 -17.08 -9.40 -3.19
N GLU A 147 -17.49 -9.44 -1.93
CA GLU A 147 -18.87 -9.62 -1.51
C GLU A 147 -19.73 -8.43 -1.94
N ASN A 148 -19.28 -7.20 -1.71
CA ASN A 148 -19.97 -5.99 -2.15
C ASN A 148 -20.16 -5.98 -3.68
N ILE A 149 -19.16 -6.41 -4.44
CA ILE A 149 -19.27 -6.52 -5.91
C ILE A 149 -20.31 -7.59 -6.30
N SER A 150 -20.37 -8.71 -5.58
CA SER A 150 -21.32 -9.81 -5.86
C SER A 150 -22.78 -9.38 -5.78
N TYR A 151 -23.13 -8.41 -4.92
CA TYR A 151 -24.50 -7.91 -4.78
C TYR A 151 -24.99 -7.17 -6.03
N PHE A 152 -24.09 -6.64 -6.84
CA PHE A 152 -24.46 -5.92 -8.07
C PHE A 152 -24.73 -6.85 -9.26
N ILE A 153 -24.50 -8.17 -9.12
CA ILE A 153 -24.68 -9.14 -10.19
C ILE A 153 -26.03 -9.86 -10.00
N PRO A 154 -27.04 -9.61 -10.84
CA PRO A 154 -28.36 -10.23 -10.70
C PRO A 154 -28.29 -11.76 -10.86
N GLY A 155 -28.96 -12.51 -9.99
CA GLY A 155 -29.00 -13.98 -9.97
C GLY A 155 -27.75 -14.68 -9.41
N PHE A 156 -26.67 -13.94 -9.12
CA PHE A 156 -25.42 -14.52 -8.65
C PHE A 156 -25.50 -15.07 -7.21
N ARG A 157 -26.33 -14.47 -6.36
CA ARG A 157 -26.58 -14.97 -5.00
C ARG A 157 -27.68 -16.04 -4.90
N GLU A 158 -28.46 -16.23 -5.96
CA GLU A 158 -29.55 -17.21 -5.99
C GLU A 158 -29.04 -18.64 -6.21
N THR A 159 -27.80 -18.79 -6.70
CA THR A 159 -27.14 -20.09 -6.84
C THR A 159 -26.59 -20.54 -5.47
N SER A 160 -27.44 -21.25 -4.72
CA SER A 160 -27.32 -21.63 -3.31
C SER A 160 -26.16 -22.57 -2.91
N GLY A 161 -25.05 -22.58 -3.65
CA GLY A 161 -23.88 -23.41 -3.32
C GLY A 161 -22.54 -22.70 -3.37
N TRP A 162 -22.49 -21.45 -3.85
CA TRP A 162 -21.22 -20.76 -4.10
C TRP A 162 -20.82 -19.83 -2.96
N PHE A 163 -21.76 -19.49 -2.09
CA PHE A 163 -21.55 -18.60 -0.94
C PHE A 163 -22.01 -19.28 0.34
N PRO A 164 -21.18 -19.27 1.41
CA PRO A 164 -21.63 -19.66 2.74
C PRO A 164 -22.75 -18.73 3.22
N GLU A 165 -23.75 -19.27 3.92
CA GLU A 165 -24.82 -18.46 4.55
C GLU A 165 -24.26 -17.54 5.65
N GLU A 166 -23.21 -18.00 6.34
CA GLU A 166 -22.53 -17.25 7.39
C GLU A 166 -21.02 -17.34 7.19
N ILE A 167 -20.33 -16.20 7.26
CA ILE A 167 -18.88 -16.16 7.20
C ILE A 167 -18.37 -15.53 8.51
N TYR A 168 -17.82 -16.38 9.39
CA TYR A 168 -17.21 -15.95 10.64
C TYR A 168 -15.77 -15.54 10.38
N TYR A 169 -15.50 -14.24 10.30
CA TYR A 169 -14.25 -13.78 9.74
C TYR A 169 -13.03 -13.79 10.67
N THR A 170 -13.16 -13.80 12.01
CA THR A 170 -11.97 -13.60 12.87
C THR A 170 -12.03 -14.19 14.28
N VAL A 171 -13.04 -14.98 14.63
CA VAL A 171 -13.24 -15.36 16.03
C VAL A 171 -12.48 -16.67 16.34
N PRO A 172 -11.55 -16.70 17.32
CA PRO A 172 -10.92 -17.95 17.76
C PRO A 172 -11.99 -18.99 18.10
N GLN A 173 -11.77 -20.27 17.80
CA GLN A 173 -12.81 -21.32 17.95
C GLN A 173 -13.51 -21.33 19.32
N LYS A 174 -12.80 -20.93 20.38
CA LYS A 174 -13.35 -20.79 21.74
C LYS A 174 -14.38 -19.68 21.88
N GLU A 175 -14.22 -18.59 21.15
CA GLU A 175 -15.17 -17.48 21.11
C GLU A 175 -16.30 -17.72 20.12
N ILE A 176 -16.11 -18.54 19.08
CA ILE A 176 -17.20 -18.95 18.17
C ILE A 176 -18.29 -19.65 18.97
N ASN A 177 -17.91 -20.53 19.90
CA ASN A 177 -18.87 -21.22 20.76
C ASN A 177 -19.59 -20.27 21.72
N LYS A 178 -18.93 -19.17 22.15
CA LYS A 178 -19.58 -18.12 22.95
C LYS A 178 -20.58 -17.33 22.13
N PHE A 179 -20.22 -16.96 20.90
CA PHE A 179 -21.14 -16.26 19.99
C PHE A 179 -22.32 -17.14 19.61
N LYS A 180 -22.09 -18.40 19.21
CA LYS A 180 -23.18 -19.35 18.95
C LYS A 180 -24.13 -19.48 20.13
N LYS A 181 -23.60 -19.66 21.33
CA LYS A 181 -24.40 -19.74 22.54
C LYS A 181 -25.17 -18.44 22.82
N ALA A 182 -24.54 -17.27 22.65
CA ALA A 182 -25.23 -15.99 22.82
C ALA A 182 -26.36 -15.79 21.80
N THR A 183 -26.16 -16.23 20.55
CA THR A 183 -27.19 -16.19 19.51
C THR A 183 -28.33 -17.17 19.80
N GLU A 184 -28.02 -18.38 20.28
CA GLU A 184 -29.00 -19.38 20.72
C GLU A 184 -29.82 -18.86 21.91
N ASP A 185 -29.18 -18.22 22.88
CA ASP A 185 -29.84 -17.62 24.05
C ASP A 185 -30.78 -16.48 23.63
N LEU A 186 -30.36 -15.61 22.71
CA LEU A 186 -31.21 -14.55 22.14
C LEU A 186 -32.40 -15.10 21.33
N GLN A 187 -32.21 -16.20 20.60
CA GLN A 187 -33.31 -16.88 19.90
C GLN A 187 -34.29 -17.52 20.88
N ALA A 188 -33.79 -18.16 21.94
CA ALA A 188 -34.63 -18.74 22.98
C ALA A 188 -35.46 -17.67 23.70
N GLU A 189 -34.88 -16.49 23.95
CA GLU A 189 -35.55 -15.34 24.57
C GLU A 189 -36.55 -14.65 23.61
N ALA A 190 -36.24 -14.61 22.31
CA ALA A 190 -37.16 -14.11 21.28
C ALA A 190 -38.31 -15.07 20.95
N THR A 191 -38.25 -16.33 21.39
CA THR A 191 -39.35 -17.27 21.21
C THR A 191 -40.39 -17.00 22.31
N PRO A 192 -41.58 -16.46 21.99
CA PRO A 192 -42.55 -16.09 23.01
C PRO A 192 -42.96 -17.32 23.81
N SER A 193 -42.61 -17.33 25.09
CA SER A 193 -43.00 -18.36 26.03
C SER A 193 -44.53 -18.49 26.01
N LYS A 194 -45.00 -19.71 25.73
CA LYS A 194 -46.35 -20.29 25.91
C LYS A 194 -47.56 -19.33 25.92
N PRO A 195 -48.62 -19.62 25.16
CA PRO A 195 -49.85 -18.84 25.22
C PRO A 195 -50.34 -18.78 26.67
N ILE A 196 -50.48 -17.55 27.17
CA ILE A 196 -51.15 -17.26 28.42
C ILE A 196 -52.57 -17.81 28.27
N ASP A 197 -52.87 -18.85 29.05
CA ASP A 197 -54.19 -19.43 29.15
C ASP A 197 -55.09 -18.42 29.89
N VAL A 198 -55.71 -17.53 29.12
CA VAL A 198 -56.75 -16.61 29.60
C VAL A 198 -58.03 -17.42 29.75
N THR A 199 -58.14 -18.19 30.83
CA THR A 199 -59.40 -18.83 31.20
C THR A 199 -59.66 -18.68 32.69
N LYS A 200 -60.76 -17.96 32.99
CA LYS A 200 -61.47 -17.75 34.28
C LYS A 200 -61.10 -16.52 35.10
N GLU A 201 -61.78 -15.41 34.79
CA GLU A 201 -62.37 -14.53 35.82
C GLU A 201 -63.55 -13.71 35.26
N GLU A 202 -64.60 -14.41 34.82
CA GLU A 202 -65.94 -13.81 34.65
C GLU A 202 -66.88 -14.45 35.66
N SER A 203 -67.10 -13.80 36.80
CA SER A 203 -68.38 -13.83 37.53
C SER A 203 -68.30 -13.02 38.82
N LYS A 204 -68.82 -11.79 38.81
CA LYS A 204 -69.65 -11.18 39.88
C LYS A 204 -69.77 -9.67 39.67
N GLU A 205 -70.69 -9.25 38.80
CA GLU A 205 -71.37 -7.96 38.99
C GLU A 205 -72.69 -7.93 38.21
N LYS A 206 -73.69 -8.61 38.77
CA LYS A 206 -75.09 -8.49 38.37
C LYS A 206 -75.98 -8.71 39.59
N ALA A 207 -76.26 -7.64 40.32
CA ALA A 207 -77.47 -7.46 41.12
C ALA A 207 -77.49 -6.05 41.76
N SER A 208 -78.12 -5.09 41.08
CA SER A 208 -78.82 -3.92 41.65
C SER A 208 -79.22 -2.99 40.49
N SER A 209 -80.11 -3.41 39.59
CA SER A 209 -81.57 -3.14 39.68
C SER A 209 -81.90 -1.73 40.21
N GLU A 210 -82.29 -0.90 39.25
CA GLU A 210 -83.49 -0.04 39.30
C GLU A 210 -83.66 0.90 40.49
N ARG A 211 -83.23 2.15 40.31
CA ARG A 211 -84.07 3.33 40.61
C ARG A 211 -83.48 4.58 39.94
N MET A 212 -84.39 5.51 39.63
CA MET A 212 -84.17 6.87 39.10
C MET A 212 -84.06 7.02 37.58
N ILE A 213 -85.16 6.68 36.89
CA ILE A 213 -85.60 7.45 35.72
C ILE A 213 -86.50 8.58 36.24
N LYS A 214 -85.94 9.80 36.34
CA LYS A 214 -86.60 11.13 36.23
C LYS A 214 -85.67 12.21 36.78
N SER A 215 -84.73 12.72 35.97
CA SER A 215 -84.29 14.13 35.96
C SER A 215 -82.95 14.33 35.22
N THR A 216 -82.87 14.11 33.91
CA THR A 216 -81.74 14.67 33.13
C THR A 216 -82.07 14.69 31.65
N THR A 217 -82.74 15.75 31.21
CA THR A 217 -82.94 16.06 29.77
C THR A 217 -82.54 17.50 29.49
N LYS A 218 -81.48 17.98 30.16
CA LYS A 218 -80.93 19.33 29.94
C LYS A 218 -79.41 19.41 29.81
N ASP A 219 -78.68 18.33 30.10
CA ASP A 219 -77.20 18.34 30.05
C ASP A 219 -76.59 17.63 28.83
N THR A 220 -77.39 16.93 28.02
CA THR A 220 -76.90 16.24 26.80
C THR A 220 -76.74 17.13 25.57
N ASN A 221 -77.17 18.40 25.62
CA ASN A 221 -76.97 19.34 24.50
C ASN A 221 -75.61 20.04 24.54
N ASN A 222 -75.00 20.23 25.71
CA ASN A 222 -73.69 20.91 25.81
C ASN A 222 -72.51 19.98 25.47
N ASP A 223 -72.64 18.68 25.75
CA ASP A 223 -71.59 17.69 25.41
C ASP A 223 -71.52 17.38 23.90
N MET A 224 -72.64 17.57 23.19
CA MET A 224 -72.69 17.34 21.75
C MET A 224 -72.14 18.54 20.96
N GLU A 225 -72.16 19.74 21.54
CA GLU A 225 -71.59 20.95 20.93
C GLU A 225 -70.04 20.95 21.03
N SER A 226 -69.48 20.49 22.15
CA SER A 226 -68.01 20.41 22.33
C SER A 226 -67.35 19.38 21.40
N THR A 227 -68.04 18.28 21.10
CA THR A 227 -67.55 17.24 20.18
C THR A 227 -67.59 17.68 18.72
N ILE A 228 -68.53 18.56 18.34
CA ILE A 228 -68.60 19.16 17.00
C ILE A 228 -67.44 20.15 16.80
N ASP A 229 -67.10 20.95 17.81
CA ASP A 229 -65.98 21.90 17.72
C ASP A 229 -64.62 21.19 17.65
N GLU A 230 -64.42 20.10 18.39
CA GLU A 230 -63.18 19.32 18.33
C GLU A 230 -62.98 18.65 16.95
N LEU A 231 -64.06 18.18 16.33
CA LEU A 231 -64.02 17.59 14.98
C LEU A 231 -63.73 18.64 13.91
N ASN A 232 -64.25 19.86 14.04
CA ASN A 232 -63.95 20.96 13.12
C ASN A 232 -62.47 21.40 13.19
N VAL A 233 -61.87 21.41 14.39
CA VAL A 233 -60.43 21.69 14.55
C VAL A 233 -59.58 20.59 13.90
N LYS A 234 -59.92 19.30 14.12
CA LYS A 234 -59.19 18.17 13.51
C LYS A 234 -59.29 18.16 11.98
N LEU A 235 -60.44 18.52 11.41
CA LEU A 235 -60.63 18.63 9.97
C LEU A 235 -59.79 19.77 9.35
N LYS A 236 -59.71 20.92 10.03
CA LYS A 236 -58.90 22.06 9.56
C LYS A 236 -57.40 21.75 9.57
N VAL A 237 -56.91 21.12 10.63
CA VAL A 237 -55.50 20.69 10.73
C VAL A 237 -55.13 19.64 9.67
N LYS A 238 -56.05 18.73 9.33
CA LYS A 238 -55.82 17.72 8.30
C LYS A 238 -55.82 18.32 6.88
N GLY A 239 -56.66 19.32 6.62
CA GLY A 239 -56.66 20.07 5.36
C GLY A 239 -55.33 20.80 5.11
N ASP A 240 -54.81 21.50 6.11
CA ASP A 240 -53.55 22.25 6.01
C ASP A 240 -52.32 21.34 5.83
N LYS A 241 -52.33 20.14 6.46
CA LYS A 241 -51.27 19.14 6.28
C LYS A 241 -51.24 18.57 4.87
N THR A 242 -52.41 18.25 4.32
CA THR A 242 -52.53 17.67 2.97
C THR A 242 -52.15 18.68 1.89
N MET A 243 -52.46 19.97 2.11
CA MET A 243 -52.07 21.04 1.19
C MET A 243 -50.54 21.28 1.19
N ARG A 244 -49.88 21.20 2.37
CA ARG A 244 -48.40 21.27 2.45
C ARG A 244 -47.71 20.08 1.78
N GLU A 245 -48.22 18.86 1.96
CA GLU A 245 -47.66 17.66 1.31
C GLU A 245 -47.78 17.73 -0.23
N THR A 246 -48.90 18.27 -0.73
CA THR A 246 -49.12 18.45 -2.18
C THR A 246 -48.22 19.55 -2.77
N GLN A 247 -47.94 20.61 -2.01
CA GLN A 247 -47.06 21.69 -2.45
C GLN A 247 -45.57 21.26 -2.41
N GLN A 248 -45.16 20.50 -1.40
CA GLN A 248 -43.82 19.93 -1.30
C GLN A 248 -43.52 18.91 -2.42
N SER A 249 -44.52 18.12 -2.82
CA SER A 249 -44.39 17.19 -3.96
C SER A 249 -44.24 17.93 -5.31
N ARG A 250 -44.87 19.11 -5.47
CA ARG A 250 -44.70 19.96 -6.67
C ARG A 250 -43.31 20.62 -6.72
N GLU A 251 -42.78 21.05 -5.57
CA GLU A 251 -41.43 21.63 -5.50
C GLU A 251 -40.34 20.58 -5.76
N GLN A 252 -40.50 19.35 -5.26
CA GLN A 252 -39.59 18.24 -5.59
C GLN A 252 -39.61 17.88 -7.08
N SER A 253 -40.76 17.93 -7.74
CA SER A 253 -40.86 17.61 -9.18
C SER A 253 -40.17 18.66 -10.07
N CYS A 254 -40.05 19.91 -9.62
CA CYS A 254 -39.35 20.98 -10.36
C CYS A 254 -37.82 20.84 -10.26
N LEU A 255 -37.32 20.39 -9.09
CA LEU A 255 -35.89 20.13 -8.89
C LEU A 255 -35.36 18.95 -9.72
N ILE A 256 -36.20 17.94 -9.99
CA ILE A 256 -35.83 16.77 -10.81
C ILE A 256 -35.65 17.15 -12.30
N GLY A 257 -36.35 18.17 -12.79
CA GLY A 257 -36.23 18.65 -14.18
C GLY A 257 -34.88 19.32 -14.47
N SER A 258 -34.40 20.15 -13.54
CA SER A 258 -33.11 20.86 -13.65
C SER A 258 -31.89 19.92 -13.55
N SER A 259 -32.05 18.76 -12.90
CA SER A 259 -30.96 17.78 -12.75
C SER A 259 -30.65 17.01 -14.05
N LYS A 260 -31.65 16.78 -14.92
CA LYS A 260 -31.42 16.06 -16.21
C LYS A 260 -30.53 16.82 -17.19
N GLU A 261 -30.48 18.15 -17.10
CA GLU A 261 -29.70 19.01 -18.00
C GLU A 261 -28.21 19.06 -17.60
N GLN A 262 -27.86 18.69 -16.36
CA GLN A 262 -26.46 18.55 -15.91
C GLN A 262 -25.87 17.14 -16.08
N VAL A 263 -26.68 16.11 -16.34
CA VAL A 263 -26.21 14.72 -16.45
C VAL A 263 -25.62 14.40 -17.83
N GLN A 264 -26.15 14.97 -18.91
CA GLN A 264 -25.65 14.75 -20.27
C GLN A 264 -24.16 15.14 -20.51
N PRO A 265 -23.65 16.28 -19.99
CA PRO A 265 -22.22 16.59 -20.12
C PRO A 265 -21.32 15.67 -19.28
N LEU A 266 -21.86 15.02 -18.25
CA LEU A 266 -21.12 14.10 -17.40
C LEU A 266 -20.87 12.75 -18.08
N GLU A 267 -21.88 12.20 -18.78
CA GLU A 267 -21.77 10.94 -19.53
C GLU A 267 -20.73 11.06 -20.64
N THR A 268 -20.79 12.14 -21.43
CA THR A 268 -19.79 12.43 -22.48
C THR A 268 -18.37 12.52 -21.91
N ARG A 269 -18.20 13.11 -20.72
CA ARG A 269 -16.89 13.21 -20.05
C ARG A 269 -16.39 11.85 -19.58
N MET A 270 -17.28 11.01 -19.06
CA MET A 270 -16.95 9.65 -18.61
C MET A 270 -16.54 8.75 -19.77
N GLU A 271 -17.25 8.81 -20.90
CA GLU A 271 -16.89 8.07 -22.11
C GLU A 271 -15.53 8.51 -22.66
N LYS A 272 -15.24 9.82 -22.68
CA LYS A 272 -13.94 10.35 -23.09
C LYS A 272 -12.81 9.82 -22.19
N LEU A 273 -13.00 9.84 -20.87
CA LEU A 273 -12.02 9.29 -19.92
C LEU A 273 -11.82 7.78 -20.10
N LEU A 274 -12.88 7.03 -20.37
CA LEU A 274 -12.80 5.60 -20.64
C LEU A 274 -12.00 5.33 -21.92
N GLN A 275 -12.18 6.15 -22.96
CA GLN A 275 -11.45 6.03 -24.22
C GLN A 275 -9.97 6.39 -24.05
N GLU A 276 -9.65 7.44 -23.30
CA GLU A 276 -8.28 7.81 -22.95
C GLU A 276 -7.58 6.72 -22.13
N GLN A 277 -8.25 6.12 -21.14
CA GLN A 277 -7.68 4.99 -20.39
C GLN A 277 -7.44 3.76 -21.27
N LYS A 278 -8.36 3.44 -22.19
CA LYS A 278 -8.16 2.33 -23.14
C LYS A 278 -6.96 2.58 -24.06
N ALA A 279 -6.75 3.81 -24.51
CA ALA A 279 -5.59 4.18 -25.32
C ALA A 279 -4.28 4.05 -24.51
N ALA A 280 -4.26 4.55 -23.28
CA ALA A 280 -3.10 4.45 -22.40
C ALA A 280 -2.73 2.99 -22.08
N MET A 281 -3.71 2.12 -21.80
CA MET A 281 -3.45 0.69 -21.58
C MET A 281 -2.90 0.00 -22.83
N LYS A 282 -3.36 0.40 -24.03
CA LYS A 282 -2.85 -0.15 -25.29
C LYS A 282 -1.39 0.25 -25.54
N GLU A 283 -1.04 1.50 -25.24
CA GLU A 283 0.34 2.01 -25.34
C GLU A 283 1.26 1.32 -24.33
N GLN A 284 0.81 1.15 -23.08
CA GLN A 284 1.56 0.37 -22.08
C GLN A 284 1.76 -1.09 -22.50
N GLY A 285 0.75 -1.72 -23.13
CA GLY A 285 0.87 -3.07 -23.68
C GLY A 285 1.94 -3.17 -24.77
N ALA A 286 2.01 -2.19 -25.68
CA ALA A 286 3.04 -2.16 -26.72
C ALA A 286 4.45 -1.96 -26.15
N ALA A 287 4.61 -1.06 -25.18
CA ALA A 287 5.89 -0.84 -24.51
C ALA A 287 6.37 -2.08 -23.72
N MET A 288 5.44 -2.84 -23.13
CA MET A 288 5.77 -4.08 -22.43
C MET A 288 6.26 -5.16 -23.39
N GLU A 289 5.66 -5.27 -24.58
CA GLU A 289 6.10 -6.25 -25.57
C GLU A 289 7.48 -5.90 -26.16
N GLU A 290 7.78 -4.62 -26.37
CA GLU A 290 9.12 -4.14 -26.77
C GLU A 290 10.19 -4.43 -25.69
N GLN A 291 9.84 -4.23 -24.41
CA GLN A 291 10.73 -4.59 -23.30
C GLN A 291 10.99 -6.09 -23.25
N LYS A 292 9.99 -6.92 -23.52
CA LYS A 292 10.13 -8.38 -23.56
C LYS A 292 11.05 -8.83 -24.70
N GLU A 293 10.94 -8.22 -25.87
CA GLU A 293 11.87 -8.48 -26.98
C GLU A 293 13.31 -8.11 -26.61
N THR A 294 13.52 -6.95 -25.99
CA THR A 294 14.84 -6.51 -25.51
C THR A 294 15.43 -7.48 -24.48
N ILE A 295 14.61 -8.04 -23.58
CA ILE A 295 15.05 -9.02 -22.58
C ILE A 295 15.49 -10.33 -23.24
N GLU A 296 14.76 -10.82 -24.24
CA GLU A 296 15.15 -12.04 -24.97
C GLU A 296 16.45 -11.83 -25.77
N GLU A 297 16.66 -10.65 -26.37
CA GLU A 297 17.95 -10.31 -27.01
C GLU A 297 19.12 -10.30 -26.00
N GLN A 298 18.93 -9.68 -24.84
CA GLN A 298 19.95 -9.66 -23.77
C GLN A 298 20.27 -11.06 -23.27
N LYS A 299 19.26 -11.91 -23.10
CA LYS A 299 19.43 -13.31 -22.71
C LYS A 299 20.24 -14.10 -23.74
N ALA A 300 19.96 -13.90 -25.03
CA ALA A 300 20.74 -14.52 -26.11
C ALA A 300 22.21 -14.03 -26.14
N ALA A 301 22.46 -12.75 -25.84
CA ALA A 301 23.81 -12.22 -25.73
C ALA A 301 24.59 -12.80 -24.53
N ILE A 302 23.93 -12.97 -23.37
CA ILE A 302 24.51 -13.60 -22.18
C ILE A 302 24.89 -15.05 -22.46
N GLU A 303 24.03 -15.82 -23.15
CA GLU A 303 24.35 -17.21 -23.45
C GLU A 303 25.56 -17.33 -24.40
N LYS A 304 25.70 -16.40 -25.37
CA LYS A 304 26.91 -16.33 -26.21
C LYS A 304 28.17 -16.03 -25.41
N GLN A 305 28.11 -15.10 -24.47
CA GLN A 305 29.26 -14.79 -23.59
C GLN A 305 29.64 -15.98 -22.72
N LYS A 306 28.66 -16.73 -22.21
CA LYS A 306 28.89 -17.94 -21.42
C LYS A 306 29.60 -19.03 -22.22
N VAL A 307 29.21 -19.26 -23.47
CA VAL A 307 29.91 -20.21 -24.36
C VAL A 307 31.36 -19.79 -24.59
N ALA A 308 31.60 -18.51 -24.92
CA ALA A 308 32.95 -17.99 -25.10
C ALA A 308 33.83 -18.10 -23.83
N MET A 309 33.22 -17.99 -22.64
CA MET A 309 33.93 -18.16 -21.38
C MET A 309 34.34 -19.61 -21.10
N GLU A 310 33.48 -20.58 -21.44
CA GLU A 310 33.84 -22.00 -21.34
C GLU A 310 34.92 -22.38 -22.36
N GLU A 311 34.89 -21.86 -23.60
CA GLU A 311 35.99 -22.03 -24.56
C GLU A 311 37.31 -21.47 -24.02
N HIS A 312 37.29 -20.26 -23.44
CA HIS A 312 38.49 -19.66 -22.85
C HIS A 312 39.05 -20.48 -21.68
N LYS A 313 38.17 -21.10 -20.88
CA LYS A 313 38.55 -21.99 -19.77
C LYS A 313 39.21 -23.27 -20.26
N GLU A 314 38.76 -23.84 -21.37
CA GLU A 314 39.43 -24.99 -22.01
C GLU A 314 40.83 -24.63 -22.48
N VAL A 315 41.01 -23.46 -23.10
CA VAL A 315 42.33 -22.95 -23.52
C VAL A 315 43.27 -22.78 -22.31
N ILE A 316 42.78 -22.23 -21.20
CA ILE A 316 43.57 -22.11 -19.97
C ILE A 316 44.01 -23.49 -19.45
N LEU A 317 43.12 -24.48 -19.47
CA LEU A 317 43.45 -25.84 -19.03
C LEU A 317 44.54 -26.47 -19.91
N GLU A 318 44.47 -26.30 -21.23
CA GLU A 318 45.50 -26.77 -22.16
C GLU A 318 46.85 -26.06 -21.97
N GLN A 319 46.84 -24.76 -21.67
CA GLN A 319 48.06 -24.04 -21.31
C GLN A 319 48.67 -24.56 -20.00
N MET A 320 47.84 -24.84 -18.99
CA MET A 320 48.30 -25.39 -17.71
C MET A 320 48.92 -26.79 -17.87
N THR A 321 48.34 -27.66 -18.69
CA THR A 321 48.92 -28.98 -18.96
C THR A 321 50.28 -28.86 -19.66
N THR A 322 50.38 -27.98 -20.67
CA THR A 322 51.63 -27.70 -21.39
C THR A 322 52.73 -27.19 -20.45
N ILE A 323 52.41 -26.24 -19.56
CA ILE A 323 53.35 -25.75 -18.55
C ILE A 323 53.79 -26.89 -17.62
N GLY A 324 52.86 -27.74 -17.19
CA GLY A 324 53.18 -28.90 -16.36
C GLY A 324 54.15 -29.89 -17.02
N GLU A 325 54.00 -30.13 -18.32
CA GLU A 325 54.93 -30.96 -19.10
C GLU A 325 56.31 -30.31 -19.23
N GLN A 326 56.37 -29.01 -19.50
CA GLN A 326 57.63 -28.26 -19.54
C GLN A 326 58.37 -28.31 -18.19
N MET A 327 57.65 -28.17 -17.07
CA MET A 327 58.24 -28.28 -15.73
C MET A 327 58.85 -29.66 -15.49
N LYS A 328 58.19 -30.74 -15.91
CA LYS A 328 58.75 -32.11 -15.82
C LYS A 328 60.00 -32.28 -16.67
N GLN A 329 60.04 -31.70 -17.87
CA GLN A 329 61.24 -31.72 -18.72
C GLN A 329 62.41 -30.99 -18.04
N ILE A 330 62.16 -29.82 -17.44
CA ILE A 330 63.16 -29.07 -16.67
C ILE A 330 63.69 -29.90 -15.50
N GLU A 331 62.81 -30.55 -14.73
CA GLU A 331 63.22 -31.41 -13.61
C GLU A 331 64.12 -32.57 -14.09
N ASN A 332 63.76 -33.21 -15.21
CA ASN A 332 64.56 -34.28 -15.80
C ASN A 332 65.94 -33.77 -16.28
N MET A 333 66.00 -32.59 -16.90
CA MET A 333 67.28 -31.98 -17.28
C MET A 333 68.14 -31.66 -16.04
N GLN A 334 67.55 -31.13 -14.97
CA GLN A 334 68.26 -30.86 -13.72
C GLN A 334 68.83 -32.13 -13.10
N LYS A 335 68.06 -33.23 -13.06
CA LYS A 335 68.53 -34.54 -12.59
C LYS A 335 69.69 -35.07 -13.45
N ALA A 336 69.62 -34.93 -14.78
CA ALA A 336 70.69 -35.35 -15.68
C ALA A 336 71.98 -34.57 -15.45
N ILE A 337 71.89 -33.24 -15.28
CA ILE A 337 73.05 -32.38 -14.95
C ILE A 337 73.70 -32.80 -13.64
N LEU A 338 72.90 -33.02 -12.58
CA LEU A 338 73.40 -33.49 -11.28
C LEU A 338 74.11 -34.85 -11.40
N ALA A 339 73.58 -35.77 -12.20
CA ALA A 339 74.20 -37.08 -12.41
C ALA A 339 75.55 -36.99 -13.14
N ILE A 340 75.70 -36.02 -14.06
CA ILE A 340 76.98 -35.75 -14.74
C ILE A 340 77.98 -35.16 -13.74
N LEU A 341 77.58 -34.15 -12.98
CA LEU A 341 78.44 -33.48 -11.99
C LEU A 341 78.98 -34.42 -10.91
N ASN A 342 78.20 -35.44 -10.51
CA ASN A 342 78.64 -36.44 -9.53
C ASN A 342 79.63 -37.48 -10.09
N LYS A 343 79.77 -37.59 -11.43
CA LYS A 343 80.69 -38.55 -12.06
C LYS A 343 82.08 -37.97 -12.33
N THR A 344 82.16 -36.66 -12.57
CA THR A 344 83.40 -35.87 -12.65
C THR A 344 83.93 -35.58 -11.27
#